data_AF-A0A965D769-F1
#
_entry.id   AF-A0A965D769-F1
#
_cell.length_a   1.000
_cell.length_b   1.000
_cell.length_c   1.000
_cell.angle_alpha   90.00
_cell.angle_beta   90.00
_cell.angle_gamma   90.00
#
_symmetry.space_group_name_H-M   'P 1'
#
loop_
_entity.id
_entity.type
_entity.pdbx_description
1 polymer ?
#
loop_
_entity_poly.entity_id
_entity_poly.type
_entity_poly.pdbx_seq_one_letter_code
_entity_poly.pdbx_strand_id
1 'polypeptide(L)'
;GNAGGIELHTTVLPFILRGVRLIGVDSAATPMKLRQTVWSRLASDLKPPNLKEIAAVITLDELPATFEKMLKQQTRGRTVVRLS
;
A
#
# COMPACT_ATOMS: atom_id res chain seq x y z
N GLY A 1 -7.38 1.99 1.16
CA GLY A 1 -8.22 2.20 2.35
C GLY A 1 -8.41 3.68 2.55
N ASN A 2 -9.64 4.10 2.87
CA ASN A 2 -10.04 5.51 2.99
C ASN A 2 -9.68 6.10 4.37
N ALA A 3 -8.50 5.74 4.89
CA ALA A 3 -8.08 6.08 6.25
C ALA A 3 -7.93 7.60 6.46
N GLY A 4 -7.73 8.36 5.37
CA GLY A 4 -7.68 9.83 5.38
C GLY A 4 -8.95 10.52 4.89
N GLY A 5 -10.05 9.80 4.65
CA GLY A 5 -11.31 10.33 4.11
C GLY A 5 -11.73 9.74 2.76
N ILE A 6 -12.96 10.06 2.34
CA ILE A 6 -13.57 9.58 1.07
C ILE A 6 -13.74 10.67 0.00
N GLU A 7 -13.48 11.92 0.36
CA GLU A 7 -13.69 13.06 -0.52
C GLU A 7 -12.71 13.06 -1.69
N LEU A 8 -13.22 13.38 -2.88
CA LEU A 8 -12.45 13.47 -4.12
C LEU A 8 -12.91 14.67 -4.94
N HIS A 9 -12.08 15.70 -5.02
CA HIS A 9 -12.33 16.86 -5.87
C HIS A 9 -11.89 16.56 -7.31
N THR A 10 -12.85 16.39 -8.24
CA THR A 10 -12.58 16.07 -9.64
C THR A 10 -13.72 16.54 -10.58
N THR A 11 -13.59 16.32 -11.90
CA THR A 11 -14.64 16.62 -12.90
C THR A 11 -14.88 15.41 -13.80
N VAL A 12 -16.02 15.36 -14.50
CA VAL A 12 -16.34 14.25 -15.43
C VAL A 12 -15.54 14.29 -16.75
N LEU A 13 -14.90 15.43 -17.06
CA LEU A 13 -14.30 15.69 -18.38
C LEU A 13 -13.15 14.72 -18.77
N PRO A 14 -12.22 14.34 -17.88
CA PRO A 14 -11.14 13.39 -18.24
C PRO A 14 -11.68 12.01 -18.63
N PHE A 15 -12.81 11.61 -18.03
CA PHE A 15 -13.42 10.30 -18.25
C PHE A 15 -14.14 10.26 -19.60
N ILE A 16 -14.98 11.26 -19.89
CA ILE A 16 -15.79 11.27 -21.12
C ILE A 16 -15.01 11.68 -22.37
N LEU A 17 -14.02 12.58 -22.25
CA LEU A 17 -13.28 13.10 -23.42
C LEU A 17 -12.01 12.29 -23.74
N ARG A 18 -11.43 11.61 -22.74
CA ARG A 18 -10.14 10.92 -22.89
C ARG A 18 -10.19 9.45 -22.46
N GLY A 19 -11.35 8.94 -22.04
CA GLY A 19 -11.49 7.53 -21.64
C GLY A 19 -10.65 7.15 -20.43
N VAL A 20 -10.26 8.11 -19.58
CA VAL A 20 -9.55 7.84 -18.33
C VAL A 20 -10.45 6.99 -17.41
N ARG A 21 -9.87 6.08 -16.63
CA ARG A 21 -10.60 5.20 -15.70
C ARG A 21 -10.13 5.42 -14.26
N LEU A 22 -11.08 5.57 -13.34
CA LEU A 22 -10.84 5.50 -11.90
C LEU A 22 -11.12 4.07 -11.43
N ILE A 23 -10.07 3.36 -10.99
CA ILE A 23 -10.17 1.94 -10.61
C ILE A 23 -10.09 1.84 -9.09
N GLY A 24 -11.18 1.41 -8.46
CA GLY A 24 -11.20 1.10 -7.03
C GLY A 24 -10.41 -0.18 -6.73
N VAL A 25 -9.49 -0.11 -5.77
CA VAL A 25 -8.69 -1.26 -5.32
C VAL A 25 -8.93 -1.48 -3.83
N ASP A 26 -9.51 -2.63 -3.49
CA ASP A 26 -9.65 -3.11 -2.11
C ASP A 26 -8.84 -4.39 -1.89
N SER A 27 -8.07 -4.41 -0.82
CA SER A 27 -7.24 -5.55 -0.41
C SER A 27 -7.87 -6.39 0.70
N ALA A 28 -8.83 -5.84 1.46
CA ALA A 28 -9.37 -6.49 2.64
C ALA A 28 -10.25 -7.69 2.27
N ALA A 29 -11.19 -7.49 1.35
CA ALA A 29 -12.16 -8.51 0.94
C ALA A 29 -11.75 -9.25 -0.36
N THR A 30 -10.50 -9.14 -0.80
CA THR A 30 -10.04 -9.78 -2.05
C THR A 30 -10.21 -11.30 -1.99
N PRO A 31 -10.89 -11.94 -2.97
CA PRO A 31 -11.03 -13.39 -3.03
C PRO A 31 -9.68 -14.11 -3.01
N MET A 32 -9.60 -15.24 -2.30
CA MET A 32 -8.33 -15.96 -2.09
C MET A 32 -7.65 -16.36 -3.40
N LYS A 33 -8.43 -16.79 -4.41
CA LYS A 33 -7.88 -17.14 -5.74
C LYS A 33 -7.13 -15.97 -6.37
N LEU A 34 -7.71 -14.77 -6.33
CA LEU A 34 -7.07 -13.57 -6.86
C LEU A 34 -5.84 -13.18 -6.02
N ARG A 35 -5.94 -13.29 -4.70
CA ARG A 35 -4.81 -13.06 -3.79
C ARG A 35 -3.62 -13.94 -4.14
N GLN A 36 -3.82 -15.24 -4.36
CA GLN A 36 -2.76 -16.18 -4.76
C GLN A 36 -2.11 -15.81 -6.09
N THR A 37 -2.92 -15.44 -7.10
CA THR A 37 -2.41 -14.97 -8.38
C THR A 37 -1.51 -13.75 -8.22
N VAL A 38 -1.96 -12.75 -7.45
CA VAL A 38 -1.19 -11.52 -7.21
C VAL A 38 0.12 -11.82 -6.47
N TRP A 39 0.08 -12.65 -5.42
CA TRP A 39 1.29 -13.03 -4.69
C TRP A 39 2.28 -13.82 -5.54
N SER A 40 1.79 -14.69 -6.44
CA SER A 40 2.66 -15.43 -7.38
C SER A 40 3.41 -14.48 -8.32
N ARG A 41 2.73 -13.43 -8.80
CA ARG A 41 3.36 -12.39 -9.61
C ARG A 41 4.36 -11.54 -8.83
N LEU A 42 4.01 -11.15 -7.60
CA LEU A 42 4.93 -10.42 -6.72
C LEU A 42 6.19 -11.24 -6.36
N ALA A 43 6.13 -12.57 -6.42
CA ALA A 43 7.29 -13.43 -6.24
C ALA A 43 8.12 -13.61 -7.53
N SER A 44 7.59 -13.25 -8.70
CA SER A 44 8.17 -13.51 -10.02
C SER A 44 8.25 -12.23 -10.87
N ASP A 45 7.37 -12.07 -11.85
CA ASP A 45 7.43 -11.01 -12.87
C ASP A 45 7.26 -9.59 -12.30
N LEU A 46 6.59 -9.46 -11.15
CA LEU A 46 6.38 -8.19 -10.45
C LEU A 46 7.24 -8.05 -9.18
N LYS A 47 8.28 -8.88 -9.00
CA LYS A 47 9.15 -8.79 -7.82
C LYS A 47 9.92 -7.46 -7.81
N PRO A 48 9.73 -6.58 -6.81
CA PRO A 48 10.46 -5.32 -6.78
C PRO A 48 11.95 -5.55 -6.54
N PRO A 49 12.85 -4.92 -7.31
CA PRO A 49 14.29 -5.20 -7.24
C PRO A 49 14.93 -4.74 -5.92
N ASN A 50 14.48 -3.62 -5.35
CA ASN A 50 15.15 -2.94 -4.24
C ASN A 50 14.37 -3.06 -2.90
N LEU A 51 13.73 -4.21 -2.64
CA LEU A 51 12.92 -4.41 -1.43
C LEU A 51 13.70 -4.16 -0.12
N LYS A 52 14.99 -4.50 -0.10
CA LYS A 52 15.85 -4.30 1.09
C LYS A 52 16.10 -2.83 1.38
N GLU A 53 16.16 -1.98 0.35
CA GLU A 53 16.46 -0.55 0.49
C GLU A 53 15.27 0.25 1.00
N ILE A 54 14.05 -0.22 0.76
CA ILE A 54 12.83 0.41 1.27
C ILE A 54 12.45 -0.09 2.66
N ALA A 55 13.08 -1.15 3.17
CA ALA A 55 12.72 -1.78 4.42
C ALA A 55 13.48 -1.17 5.62
N ALA A 56 12.73 -0.71 6.63
CA ALA A 56 13.25 -0.35 7.94
C ALA A 56 12.85 -1.42 8.95
N VAL A 57 13.83 -2.15 9.49
CA VAL A 57 13.57 -3.23 10.46
C VAL A 57 13.55 -2.67 11.87
N ILE A 58 12.48 -2.95 12.62
CA ILE A 58 12.31 -2.54 14.02
C ILE A 58 11.96 -3.74 14.89
N THR A 59 12.14 -3.60 16.20
CA THR A 59 11.61 -4.53 17.21
C THR A 59 10.14 -4.22 17.52
N LEU A 60 9.50 -5.09 18.31
CA LEU A 60 8.13 -4.88 18.75
C LEU A 60 7.98 -3.65 19.67
N ASP A 61 8.97 -3.39 20.52
CA ASP A 61 8.96 -2.28 21.49
C ASP A 61 9.01 -0.89 20.82
N GLU A 62 9.54 -0.82 19.59
CA GLU A 62 9.64 0.41 18.81
C GLU A 62 8.32 0.81 18.11
N LEU A 63 7.29 -0.05 18.18
CA LEU A 63 6.01 0.18 17.51
C LEU A 63 5.30 1.49 17.91
N PRO A 64 5.16 1.85 19.20
CA PRO A 64 4.42 3.06 19.58
C PRO A 64 5.04 4.32 18.96
N ALA A 65 6.36 4.48 19.08
CA ALA A 65 7.07 5.62 18.49
C ALA A 65 7.00 5.62 16.95
N THR A 66 6.99 4.44 16.33
CA THR A 66 6.87 4.31 14.87
C THR A 66 5.47 4.68 14.37
N PHE A 67 4.41 4.32 15.09
CA PHE A 67 3.05 4.71 14.75
C PHE A 67 2.82 6.22 14.86
N GLU A 68 3.38 6.87 15.89
CA GLU A 68 3.32 8.33 15.98
C GLU A 68 3.94 9.01 14.77
N LYS A 69 5.12 8.55 14.34
CA LYS A 69 5.78 9.05 13.12
C LYS A 69 4.92 8.79 11.88
N MET A 70 4.27 7.62 11.79
CA MET A 70 3.42 7.25 10.64
C MET A 70 2.20 8.17 10.53
N LEU A 71 1.51 8.45 11.64
CA LEU A 71 0.35 9.35 11.67
C LEU A 71 0.74 10.80 11.32
N LYS A 72 1.95 11.22 11.72
CA LYS A 72 2.53 12.53 11.35
C LYS A 72 3.11 12.55 9.93
N GLN A 73 2.93 11.49 9.13
CA GLN A 73 3.45 11.34 7.77
C GLN A 73 5.00 11.44 7.66
N GLN A 74 5.70 11.08 8.74
CA GLN A 74 7.17 11.15 8.84
C GLN A 74 7.87 9.82 8.52
N THR A 75 7.13 8.82 8.04
CA THR A 75 7.68 7.52 7.64
C THR A 75 7.83 7.43 6.13
N ARG A 76 8.95 6.89 5.66
CA ARG A 76 9.20 6.57 4.24
C ARG A 76 9.49 5.08 4.09
N GLY A 77 9.03 4.47 2.99
CA GLY A 77 9.29 3.07 2.70
C GLY A 77 8.36 2.12 3.47
N ARG A 78 8.90 1.01 3.96
CA ARG A 78 8.17 -0.06 4.63
C ARG A 78 8.84 -0.44 5.95
N THR A 79 8.11 -0.29 7.05
CA THR A 79 8.53 -0.84 8.34
C THR A 79 8.29 -2.35 8.38
N VAL A 80 9.30 -3.11 8.78
CA VAL A 80 9.25 -4.57 8.99
C VAL A 80 9.52 -4.84 10.47
N VAL A 81 8.56 -5.43 11.16
CA VAL A 81 8.72 -5.78 12.57
C VAL A 81 9.36 -7.15 12.67
N ARG A 82 10.52 -7.23 13.33
CA ARG A 82 11.15 -8.51 13.67
C ARG A 82 10.48 -9.05 14.93
N LEU A 83 9.85 -10.21 14.80
CA LEU A 83 9.37 -10.99 15.94
C LEU A 83 10.49 -11.95 16.35
N SER A 84 10.94 -11.86 17.60
CA SER A 84 11.94 -12.75 18.22
C SER A 84 11.25 -13.82 19.05
#